data_AF-A0A0B2UMH3-F1
#
_entry.id   AF-A0A0B2UMH3-F1
#
_cell.length_a   1.000
_cell.length_b   1.000
_cell.length_c   1.000
_cell.angle_alpha   90.00
_cell.angle_beta   90.00
_cell.angle_gamma   90.00
#
_symmetry.space_group_name_H-M   'P 1'
#
loop_
_entity.id
_entity.type
_entity.pdbx_description
1 polymer ?
#
loop_
_entity_poly.entity_id
_entity_poly.type
_entity_poly.pdbx_seq_one_letter_code
_entity_poly.pdbx_strand_id
1 'polypeptide(L)'
;MALVSHANAASAMVGGPQMFAAQSASAAAISKEAAHVAATTTKSANKLAQQTSAGHVSQAILTAVQPFYHSPGVSPQEFQPDRPIGYGAFGVVVTQYYRAPELLMGARRYTGAVDVWSIGCIFAELLGRRILFQAQGPIEQLNMIIDLLGTPSADEMKNACEGARNHVLRSPYRQPNTMRLYSLSHQATHEAVHLLTSLLVFDPDKRISVEDALAHPYLEEGRMRFHSCMCTCCYTTPSNNRVFTNSFDPVHEQPFDPKWEKELSRMSMFDLRDRLYKYVTERTPLFGVPLCINPNSAAYKNFASSSVAQPSELPPSPNAWD
;
A
#
# COMPACT_ATOMS: atom_id res chain seq x y z
N MET A 1 60.05 21.70 -13.78
CA MET A 1 60.05 20.74 -12.67
C MET A 1 59.25 19.54 -13.13
N ALA A 2 59.81 18.54 -13.82
CA ALA A 2 60.75 17.52 -13.33
C ALA A 2 60.26 16.94 -11.99
N LEU A 3 60.04 15.65 -11.75
CA LEU A 3 60.37 14.36 -12.38
C LEU A 3 59.61 13.31 -11.48
N VAL A 4 58.98 12.24 -12.02
CA VAL A 4 59.42 10.80 -11.93
C VAL A 4 59.49 10.25 -10.48
N SER A 5 59.12 9.02 -10.10
CA SER A 5 58.57 7.82 -10.73
C SER A 5 58.48 6.70 -9.65
N HIS A 6 57.86 5.58 -10.04
CA HIS A 6 57.97 4.20 -9.53
C HIS A 6 57.42 3.86 -8.14
N ALA A 7 56.50 2.91 -7.94
CA ALA A 7 56.34 1.51 -8.38
C ALA A 7 56.94 0.46 -7.41
N ASN A 8 56.06 -0.49 -7.04
CA ASN A 8 56.25 -1.92 -6.75
C ASN A 8 56.53 -2.48 -5.33
N ALA A 9 55.82 -3.60 -5.12
CA ALA A 9 56.11 -4.82 -4.34
C ALA A 9 56.01 -4.74 -2.80
N ALA A 10 55.10 -5.44 -2.11
CA ALA A 10 54.87 -6.89 -1.94
C ALA A 10 55.66 -7.53 -0.77
N SER A 11 54.91 -8.28 0.05
CA SER A 11 55.29 -9.36 0.98
C SER A 11 55.81 -9.08 2.42
N ALA A 12 54.90 -9.34 3.37
CA ALA A 12 54.93 -10.49 4.30
C ALA A 12 55.76 -10.47 5.61
N MET A 13 55.05 -10.86 6.69
CA MET A 13 55.43 -11.75 7.82
C MET A 13 55.79 -11.17 9.21
N VAL A 14 54.90 -11.51 10.16
CA VAL A 14 55.13 -12.08 11.52
C VAL A 14 55.39 -11.13 12.71
N GLY A 15 54.52 -11.24 13.72
CA GLY A 15 54.81 -10.88 15.12
C GLY A 15 53.60 -10.46 15.96
N GLY A 16 52.89 -11.41 16.59
CA GLY A 16 52.24 -11.17 17.89
C GLY A 16 53.18 -11.57 19.04
N PRO A 17 52.77 -11.60 20.34
CA PRO A 17 51.46 -11.28 20.91
C PRO A 17 51.50 -10.45 22.25
N GLN A 18 50.30 -10.24 22.82
CA GLN A 18 49.95 -9.88 24.22
C GLN A 18 49.82 -8.39 24.61
N MET A 19 48.59 -7.99 24.96
CA MET A 19 48.21 -7.48 26.29
C MET A 19 46.68 -7.58 26.48
N PHE A 20 46.29 -8.05 27.66
CA PHE A 20 44.95 -8.47 28.09
C PHE A 20 44.22 -7.36 28.88
N ALA A 21 42.89 -7.51 28.96
CA ALA A 21 42.00 -7.10 30.06
C ALA A 21 41.53 -5.63 30.16
N ALA A 22 40.31 -5.35 29.65
CA ALA A 22 39.25 -4.61 30.36
C ALA A 22 37.98 -4.56 29.50
N GLN A 23 37.05 -5.51 29.66
CA GLN A 23 35.63 -5.36 29.24
C GLN A 23 34.81 -6.58 29.70
N SER A 24 34.33 -6.56 30.94
CA SER A 24 33.37 -7.56 31.44
C SER A 24 32.49 -7.05 32.59
N ALA A 25 31.96 -5.83 32.49
CA ALA A 25 31.06 -5.27 33.51
C ALA A 25 29.80 -4.53 32.99
N SER A 26 29.54 -4.47 31.67
CA SER A 26 28.39 -3.71 31.13
C SER A 26 27.17 -4.56 30.72
N ALA A 27 27.29 -5.89 30.61
CA ALA A 27 26.21 -6.74 30.08
C ALA A 27 25.19 -7.21 31.14
N ALA A 28 25.49 -7.09 32.44
CA ALA A 28 24.61 -7.59 33.52
C ALA A 28 23.58 -6.58 34.03
N ALA A 29 23.73 -5.29 33.72
CA ALA A 29 22.80 -4.24 34.17
C ALA A 29 21.54 -4.11 33.30
N ILE A 30 21.61 -4.51 32.02
CA ILE A 30 20.51 -4.29 31.06
C ILE A 30 19.41 -5.37 31.17
N SER A 31 19.70 -6.53 31.78
CA SER A 31 18.75 -7.65 31.87
C SER A 31 17.76 -7.55 33.06
N LYS A 32 18.04 -6.73 34.07
CA LYS A 32 17.16 -6.57 35.25
C LYS A 32 16.08 -5.49 35.07
N GLU A 33 16.30 -4.49 34.21
CA GLU A 33 15.32 -3.43 33.93
C GLU A 33 14.11 -3.95 33.11
N ALA A 34 14.35 -4.90 32.19
CA ALA A 34 13.32 -5.45 31.30
C ALA A 34 12.28 -6.33 32.02
N ALA A 35 12.66 -7.00 33.12
CA ALA A 35 11.76 -7.89 33.87
C ALA A 35 10.77 -7.13 34.77
N HIS A 36 11.11 -5.91 35.22
CA HIS A 36 10.24 -5.12 36.11
C HIS A 36 9.12 -4.39 35.34
N VAL A 37 9.33 -4.04 34.07
CA VAL A 37 8.34 -3.37 33.22
C VAL A 37 7.24 -4.33 32.74
N ALA A 38 7.57 -5.61 32.50
CA ALA A 38 6.60 -6.63 32.08
C ALA A 38 5.58 -7.00 33.18
N ALA A 39 5.98 -6.96 34.46
CA ALA A 39 5.11 -7.31 35.59
C ALA A 39 4.11 -6.19 35.99
N THR A 40 4.36 -4.95 35.56
CA THR A 40 3.51 -3.80 35.91
C THR A 40 2.37 -3.61 34.89
N THR A 41 2.55 -4.10 33.67
CA THR A 41 1.58 -4.01 32.57
C THR A 41 0.42 -5.01 32.71
N THR A 42 0.66 -6.17 33.34
CA THR A 42 -0.34 -7.23 33.54
C THR A 42 -1.34 -6.94 34.66
N LYS A 43 -1.03 -6.04 35.62
CA LYS A 43 -1.97 -5.65 36.69
C LYS A 43 -2.97 -4.55 36.28
N SER A 44 -2.67 -3.74 35.27
CA SER A 44 -3.60 -2.71 34.76
C SER A 44 -4.64 -3.26 33.78
N ALA A 45 -4.34 -4.34 33.06
CA ALA A 45 -5.27 -4.96 32.10
C ALA A 45 -6.49 -5.62 32.77
N ASN A 46 -6.35 -6.16 33.99
CA ASN A 46 -7.44 -6.81 34.71
C ASN A 46 -8.38 -5.85 35.45
N LYS A 47 -8.10 -4.53 35.48
CA LYS A 47 -8.96 -3.52 36.12
C LYS A 47 -9.89 -2.79 35.15
N LEU A 48 -9.76 -3.02 33.84
CA LEU A 48 -10.62 -2.43 32.79
C LEU A 48 -11.65 -3.42 32.21
N ALA A 49 -11.92 -4.54 32.91
CA ALA A 49 -12.94 -5.52 32.55
C ALA A 49 -14.25 -5.39 33.35
N GLN A 50 -14.37 -4.38 34.22
CA GLN A 50 -15.57 -4.11 35.01
C GLN A 50 -15.85 -2.61 35.04
N GLN A 51 -16.48 -2.10 33.98
CA GLN A 51 -17.37 -0.93 33.94
C GLN A 51 -17.48 -0.47 32.48
N THR A 52 -18.64 -0.69 31.85
CA THR A 52 -19.51 0.35 31.29
C THR A 52 -20.51 -0.31 30.33
N SER A 53 -21.74 -0.36 30.80
CA SER A 53 -22.98 -0.54 30.05
C SER A 53 -23.20 0.63 29.09
N ALA A 54 -23.04 0.41 27.78
CA ALA A 54 -23.52 1.32 26.73
C ALA A 54 -23.79 0.54 25.43
N GLY A 55 -24.50 -0.58 25.54
CA GLY A 55 -24.66 -1.59 24.48
C GLY A 55 -25.74 -1.32 23.43
N HIS A 56 -26.16 -0.09 23.17
CA HIS A 56 -27.28 0.17 22.25
C HIS A 56 -27.01 1.13 21.07
N VAL A 57 -25.83 1.76 20.97
CA VAL A 57 -25.55 2.73 19.89
C VAL A 57 -24.55 2.19 18.84
N SER A 58 -23.88 1.07 19.12
CA SER A 58 -22.81 0.52 18.27
C SER A 58 -23.26 -0.41 17.14
N GLN A 59 -24.55 -0.74 17.05
CA GLN A 59 -25.03 -1.81 16.16
C GLN A 59 -25.36 -1.35 14.72
N ALA A 60 -25.40 -0.04 14.44
CA ALA A 60 -26.02 0.49 13.21
C ALA A 60 -25.06 0.75 12.01
N ILE A 61 -23.77 0.36 12.07
CA ILE A 61 -22.75 0.79 11.08
C ILE A 61 -22.11 -0.39 10.29
N LEU A 62 -22.56 -1.63 10.48
CA LEU A 62 -21.79 -2.82 10.06
C LEU A 62 -22.30 -3.55 8.82
N THR A 63 -22.26 -2.97 7.61
CA THR A 63 -22.60 -3.74 6.38
C THR A 63 -21.80 -3.38 5.12
N ALA A 64 -21.42 -4.45 4.40
CA ALA A 64 -20.82 -4.63 3.06
C ALA A 64 -19.29 -4.45 2.82
N VAL A 65 -18.57 -5.59 2.68
CA VAL A 65 -17.31 -5.75 1.90
C VAL A 65 -17.46 -6.97 1.01
N GLN A 66 -17.62 -6.71 -0.27
CA GLN A 66 -17.18 -7.54 -1.39
C GLN A 66 -16.84 -6.56 -2.54
N PRO A 67 -15.74 -6.75 -3.27
CA PRO A 67 -15.41 -5.90 -4.40
C PRO A 67 -16.32 -6.22 -5.59
N PHE A 68 -17.09 -5.24 -6.06
CA PHE A 68 -17.84 -5.36 -7.31
C PHE A 68 -17.68 -4.09 -8.14
N TYR A 69 -16.79 -4.15 -9.13
CA TYR A 69 -16.88 -3.30 -10.32
C TYR A 69 -17.97 -3.87 -11.23
N HIS A 70 -19.08 -3.16 -11.46
CA HIS A 70 -20.05 -3.54 -12.50
C HIS A 70 -20.65 -2.34 -13.25
N SER A 71 -20.70 -2.51 -14.58
CA SER A 71 -21.34 -1.68 -15.61
C SER A 71 -22.88 -1.87 -15.60
N PRO A 72 -23.68 -0.95 -16.17
CA PRO A 72 -25.13 -0.90 -15.93
C PRO A 72 -25.92 -1.89 -16.80
N GLY A 73 -26.80 -2.69 -16.19
CA GLY A 73 -27.79 -3.49 -16.94
C GLY A 73 -28.32 -4.79 -16.33
N VAL A 74 -28.56 -4.91 -15.02
CA VAL A 74 -29.26 -6.08 -14.45
C VAL A 74 -30.20 -5.67 -13.30
N SER A 75 -31.44 -6.17 -13.33
CA SER A 75 -32.52 -5.95 -12.38
C SER A 75 -32.30 -6.65 -11.02
N PRO A 76 -32.92 -6.16 -9.92
CA PRO A 76 -32.59 -6.59 -8.57
C PRO A 76 -33.50 -7.71 -8.07
N GLN A 77 -32.95 -8.88 -7.79
CA GLN A 77 -33.62 -9.83 -6.90
C GLN A 77 -32.62 -10.67 -6.10
N GLU A 78 -32.84 -10.60 -4.78
CA GLU A 78 -32.38 -11.50 -3.70
C GLU A 78 -30.87 -11.70 -3.54
N PHE A 79 -30.28 -10.94 -2.60
CA PHE A 79 -29.18 -11.47 -1.79
C PHE A 79 -29.13 -10.76 -0.44
N GLN A 80 -29.38 -11.51 0.62
CA GLN A 80 -29.25 -11.09 2.01
C GLN A 80 -27.85 -11.50 2.50
N PRO A 81 -27.06 -10.60 3.11
CA PRO A 81 -25.97 -11.07 3.96
C PRO A 81 -25.93 -10.32 5.30
N ASP A 82 -26.31 -11.05 6.35
CA ASP A 82 -25.72 -10.85 7.67
C ASP A 82 -24.25 -11.27 7.61
N ARG A 83 -23.33 -10.29 7.68
CA ARG A 83 -21.98 -10.46 8.27
C ARG A 83 -21.26 -9.09 8.39
N PRO A 84 -20.78 -8.73 9.59
CA PRO A 84 -20.06 -7.47 9.83
C PRO A 84 -18.62 -7.52 9.29
N ILE A 85 -18.05 -6.35 8.99
CA ILE A 85 -16.73 -6.21 8.37
C ILE A 85 -15.71 -5.67 9.35
N GLY A 86 -14.54 -6.30 9.34
CA GLY A 86 -13.34 -5.91 10.08
C GLY A 86 -12.49 -7.12 10.44
N TYR A 87 -13.12 -8.29 10.56
CA TYR A 87 -12.46 -9.57 10.72
C TYR A 87 -13.01 -10.53 9.66
N GLY A 88 -12.46 -10.46 8.45
CA GLY A 88 -12.38 -11.66 7.64
C GLY A 88 -11.60 -12.70 8.45
N ALA A 89 -11.98 -13.98 8.39
CA ALA A 89 -11.35 -15.07 9.14
C ALA A 89 -9.83 -15.24 8.89
N PHE A 90 -9.25 -14.40 8.03
CA PHE A 90 -7.82 -14.11 7.96
C PHE A 90 -7.69 -12.58 7.94
N GLY A 91 -7.17 -12.00 9.01
CA GLY A 91 -6.95 -10.56 9.13
C GLY A 91 -6.02 -10.09 8.02
N VAL A 92 -6.60 -9.60 6.92
CA VAL A 92 -5.83 -8.91 5.89
C VAL A 92 -5.44 -7.57 6.49
N VAL A 93 -4.19 -7.48 6.92
CA VAL A 93 -3.56 -6.24 7.34
C VAL A 93 -3.45 -5.35 6.10
N VAL A 94 -4.47 -4.52 5.88
CA VAL A 94 -4.46 -3.51 4.81
C VAL A 94 -3.89 -2.22 5.39
N THR A 95 -2.96 -1.57 4.69
CA THR A 95 -2.49 -0.21 5.01
C THR A 95 -3.65 0.78 4.88
N GLN A 96 -4.34 1.04 5.99
CA GLN A 96 -5.58 1.81 6.03
C GLN A 96 -5.40 3.25 5.56
N TYR A 97 -4.22 3.85 5.77
CA TYR A 97 -3.92 5.28 5.60
C TYR A 97 -4.22 5.88 4.21
N TYR A 98 -4.24 5.05 3.17
CA TYR A 98 -4.48 5.48 1.79
C TYR A 98 -5.93 5.27 1.32
N ARG A 99 -6.80 4.72 2.17
CA ARG A 99 -8.19 4.41 1.83
C ARG A 99 -9.01 5.69 1.57
N ALA A 100 -9.77 5.68 0.48
CA ALA A 100 -10.65 6.77 0.06
C ALA A 100 -11.85 6.98 1.00
N PRO A 101 -12.36 8.22 1.13
CA PRO A 101 -13.44 8.55 2.07
C PRO A 101 -14.73 7.79 1.78
N GLU A 102 -15.08 7.54 0.51
CA GLU A 102 -16.25 6.75 0.13
C GLU A 102 -16.21 5.31 0.67
N LEU A 103 -15.02 4.70 0.76
CA LEU A 103 -14.83 3.37 1.34
C LEU A 103 -14.94 3.41 2.87
N LEU A 104 -14.45 4.49 3.50
CA LEU A 104 -14.59 4.71 4.96
C LEU A 104 -16.05 4.99 5.35
N MET A 105 -16.82 5.62 4.47
CA MET A 105 -18.24 5.91 4.64
C MET A 105 -19.15 4.74 4.26
N GLY A 106 -18.62 3.60 3.81
CA GLY A 106 -19.39 2.40 3.50
C GLY A 106 -20.17 2.47 2.17
N ALA A 107 -19.64 3.18 1.17
CA ALA A 107 -20.24 3.21 -0.15
C ALA A 107 -20.30 1.80 -0.77
N ARG A 108 -21.49 1.41 -1.23
CA ARG A 108 -21.73 0.08 -1.84
C ARG A 108 -21.14 -0.05 -3.25
N ARG A 109 -20.91 1.08 -3.92
CA ARG A 109 -20.36 1.15 -5.27
C ARG A 109 -19.21 2.15 -5.25
N TYR A 110 -18.12 1.77 -5.89
CA TYR A 110 -16.93 2.60 -6.07
C TYR A 110 -16.34 2.34 -7.45
N THR A 111 -15.50 3.27 -7.90
CA THR A 111 -14.83 3.24 -9.21
C THR A 111 -13.32 3.30 -8.99
N GLY A 112 -12.53 3.35 -10.09
CA GLY A 112 -11.08 3.59 -10.01
C GLY A 112 -10.71 4.93 -9.36
N ALA A 113 -11.67 5.82 -9.09
CA ALA A 113 -11.45 7.04 -8.32
C ALA A 113 -10.82 6.76 -6.94
N VAL A 114 -11.07 5.59 -6.33
CA VAL A 114 -10.45 5.20 -5.05
C VAL A 114 -8.92 5.15 -5.12
N ASP A 115 -8.38 4.80 -6.29
CA ASP A 115 -6.93 4.76 -6.54
C ASP A 115 -6.39 6.18 -6.74
N VAL A 116 -7.15 7.06 -7.39
CA VAL A 116 -6.80 8.49 -7.54
C VAL A 116 -6.64 9.17 -6.18
N TRP A 117 -7.52 8.87 -5.22
CA TRP A 117 -7.37 9.33 -3.84
C TRP A 117 -6.07 8.82 -3.20
N SER A 118 -5.79 7.52 -3.37
CA SER A 118 -4.59 6.87 -2.85
C SER A 118 -3.32 7.52 -3.41
N ILE A 119 -3.31 7.86 -4.71
CA ILE A 119 -2.25 8.63 -5.37
C ILE A 119 -2.09 10.00 -4.71
N GLY A 120 -3.18 10.71 -4.41
CA GLY A 120 -3.14 11.97 -3.67
C GLY A 120 -2.46 11.84 -2.30
N CYS A 121 -2.82 10.82 -1.52
CA CYS A 121 -2.19 10.55 -0.23
C CYS A 121 -0.69 10.26 -0.36
N ILE A 122 -0.29 9.42 -1.34
CA ILE A 122 1.13 9.11 -1.61
C ILE A 122 1.87 10.36 -2.05
N PHE A 123 1.27 11.18 -2.91
CA PHE A 123 1.88 12.40 -3.40
C PHE A 123 2.12 13.40 -2.26
N ALA A 124 1.13 13.60 -1.39
CA ALA A 124 1.31 14.42 -0.17
C ALA A 124 2.41 13.86 0.75
N GLU A 125 2.50 12.54 0.88
CA GLU A 125 3.52 11.88 1.67
C GLU A 125 4.92 12.05 1.07
N LEU A 126 5.07 12.00 -0.25
CA LEU A 126 6.34 12.28 -0.92
C LEU A 126 6.78 13.73 -0.71
N LEU A 127 5.85 14.68 -0.73
CA LEU A 127 6.13 16.09 -0.45
C LEU A 127 6.52 16.31 1.02
N GLY A 128 5.73 15.78 1.96
CA GLY A 128 5.93 16.01 3.40
C GLY A 128 6.85 15.02 4.11
N ARG A 129 7.29 13.95 3.42
CA ARG A 129 8.05 12.81 3.96
C ARG A 129 7.41 12.16 5.19
N ARG A 130 6.08 12.26 5.30
CA ARG A 130 5.26 11.72 6.38
C ARG A 130 3.89 11.32 5.84
N ILE A 131 3.36 10.23 6.38
CA ILE A 131 2.01 9.75 6.07
C ILE A 131 0.99 10.88 6.34
N LEU A 132 0.17 11.20 5.34
CA LEU A 132 -0.79 12.30 5.43
C LEU A 132 -1.89 12.05 6.49
N PHE A 133 -2.42 10.83 6.53
CA PHE A 133 -3.52 10.40 7.41
C PHE A 133 -3.11 9.21 8.28
N GLN A 134 -2.28 9.44 9.29
CA GLN A 134 -1.83 8.40 10.22
C GLN A 134 -2.88 8.09 11.30
N ALA A 135 -3.90 7.30 10.94
CA ALA A 135 -5.04 6.97 11.81
C ALA A 135 -5.03 5.53 12.33
N GLN A 136 -5.39 5.32 13.59
CA GLN A 136 -5.48 3.99 14.22
C GLN A 136 -6.73 3.20 13.82
N GLY A 137 -7.71 3.85 13.18
CA GLY A 137 -8.94 3.19 12.73
C GLY A 137 -9.75 4.01 11.73
N PRO A 138 -10.80 3.42 11.10
CA PRO A 138 -11.51 4.05 9.98
C PRO A 138 -12.21 5.37 10.35
N ILE A 139 -12.74 5.45 11.57
CA ILE A 139 -13.42 6.64 12.09
C ILE A 139 -12.42 7.80 12.28
N GLU A 140 -11.26 7.50 12.87
CA GLU A 140 -10.20 8.49 13.05
C GLU A 140 -9.69 8.99 11.70
N GLN A 141 -9.51 8.08 10.73
CA GLN A 141 -9.09 8.46 9.39
C GLN A 141 -10.11 9.39 8.72
N LEU A 142 -11.40 9.07 8.81
CA LEU A 142 -12.45 9.94 8.30
C LEU A 142 -12.42 11.32 8.98
N ASN A 143 -12.19 11.37 10.29
CA ASN A 143 -12.07 12.63 11.00
C ASN A 143 -10.86 13.46 10.53
N MET A 144 -9.70 12.84 10.32
CA MET A 144 -8.51 13.52 9.80
C MET A 144 -8.71 14.05 8.38
N ILE A 145 -9.47 13.33 7.55
CA ILE A 145 -9.85 13.77 6.21
C ILE A 145 -10.75 15.01 6.30
N ILE A 146 -11.76 14.99 7.18
CA ILE A 146 -12.64 16.14 7.40
C ILE A 146 -11.87 17.33 7.99
N ASP A 147 -10.85 17.11 8.83
CA ASP A 147 -9.99 18.19 9.34
C ASP A 147 -9.19 18.87 8.23
N LEU A 148 -8.85 18.14 7.16
CA LEU A 148 -8.13 18.68 6.00
C LEU A 148 -9.07 19.35 4.99
N LEU A 149 -10.14 18.65 4.60
CA LEU A 149 -11.01 19.04 3.49
C LEU A 149 -12.26 19.82 3.93
N GLY A 150 -12.55 19.87 5.24
CA GLY A 150 -13.77 20.45 5.79
C GLY A 150 -14.93 19.46 5.86
N THR A 151 -16.04 19.87 6.49
CA THR A 151 -17.25 19.05 6.59
C THR A 151 -17.87 18.85 5.21
N PRO A 152 -18.04 17.60 4.74
CA PRO A 152 -18.63 17.33 3.43
C PRO A 152 -20.10 17.76 3.39
N SER A 153 -20.52 18.22 2.21
CA SER A 153 -21.90 18.54 1.87
C SER A 153 -22.79 17.29 1.81
N ALA A 154 -24.11 17.49 1.79
CA ALA A 154 -25.06 16.38 1.63
C ALA A 154 -24.85 15.61 0.32
N ASP A 155 -24.51 16.31 -0.76
CA ASP A 155 -24.23 15.71 -2.07
C ASP A 155 -22.97 14.84 -2.04
N GLU A 156 -21.91 15.30 -1.36
CA GLU A 156 -20.68 14.52 -1.17
C GLU A 156 -20.88 13.27 -0.32
N MET A 157 -21.92 13.26 0.53
CA MET A 157 -22.32 12.11 1.35
C MET A 157 -23.43 11.27 0.71
N LYS A 158 -23.79 11.49 -0.57
CA LYS A 158 -24.92 10.78 -1.23
C LYS A 158 -24.84 9.26 -1.16
N ASN A 159 -23.63 8.69 -1.17
CA ASN A 159 -23.38 7.25 -1.15
C ASN A 159 -22.97 6.72 0.23
N ALA A 160 -22.93 7.58 1.25
CA ALA A 160 -22.53 7.19 2.61
C ALA A 160 -23.60 6.32 3.28
N CYS A 161 -23.17 5.37 4.12
CA CYS A 161 -24.07 4.64 4.99
C CYS A 161 -24.64 5.55 6.09
N GLU A 162 -25.77 5.15 6.66
CA GLU A 162 -26.45 5.96 7.68
C GLU A 162 -25.57 6.25 8.90
N GLY A 163 -24.78 5.25 9.33
CA GLY A 163 -23.83 5.39 10.42
C GLY A 163 -22.78 6.47 10.20
N ALA A 164 -22.13 6.45 9.03
CA ALA A 164 -21.12 7.44 8.67
C ALA A 164 -21.74 8.84 8.52
N ARG A 165 -22.91 8.94 7.87
CA ARG A 165 -23.63 10.22 7.72
C ARG A 165 -24.00 10.82 9.08
N ASN A 166 -24.53 10.00 9.99
CA ASN A 166 -24.89 10.44 11.34
C ASN A 166 -23.66 10.87 12.15
N HIS A 167 -22.52 10.17 12.00
CA HIS A 167 -21.25 10.56 12.62
C HIS A 167 -20.79 11.95 12.16
N VAL A 168 -20.84 12.21 10.85
CA VAL A 168 -20.44 13.51 10.29
C VAL A 168 -21.39 14.61 10.74
N LEU A 169 -22.71 14.40 10.67
CA LEU A 169 -23.72 15.40 11.01
C LEU A 169 -23.77 15.75 12.52
N ARG A 170 -23.38 14.83 13.40
CA ARG A 170 -23.25 15.11 14.84
C ARG A 170 -21.97 15.84 15.19
N SER A 171 -20.98 15.85 14.31
CA SER A 171 -19.71 16.51 14.53
C SER A 171 -19.85 18.02 14.26
N PRO A 172 -19.10 18.88 14.96
CA PRO A 172 -19.07 20.29 14.64
C PRO A 172 -18.63 20.54 13.19
N TYR A 173 -19.18 21.59 12.60
CA TYR A 173 -18.78 22.03 11.27
C TYR A 173 -17.31 22.45 11.24
N ARG A 174 -16.55 21.95 10.26
CA ARG A 174 -15.13 22.21 10.05
C ARG A 174 -14.92 22.88 8.69
N GLN A 175 -14.13 23.95 8.66
CA GLN A 175 -13.74 24.62 7.43
C GLN A 175 -12.58 23.87 6.75
N PRO A 176 -12.48 23.88 5.41
CA PRO A 176 -11.34 23.31 4.69
C PRO A 176 -10.03 23.99 5.10
N ASN A 177 -8.98 23.18 5.36
CA ASN A 177 -7.65 23.65 5.71
C ASN A 177 -6.65 23.35 4.57
N THR A 178 -6.90 23.97 3.41
CA THR A 178 -6.02 23.85 2.23
C THR A 178 -4.62 24.37 2.51
N MET A 179 -4.46 25.31 3.45
CA MET A 179 -3.14 25.82 3.85
C MET A 179 -2.22 24.74 4.41
N ARG A 180 -2.78 23.70 5.02
CA ARG A 180 -2.00 22.55 5.47
C ARG A 180 -1.24 21.88 4.32
N LEU A 181 -1.80 21.87 3.10
CA LEU A 181 -1.15 21.30 1.92
C LEU A 181 0.06 22.12 1.46
N TYR A 182 -0.05 23.45 1.47
CA TYR A 182 1.09 24.34 1.22
C TYR A 182 2.19 24.19 2.28
N SER A 183 1.83 23.86 3.52
CA SER A 183 2.79 23.66 4.60
C SER A 183 3.51 22.31 4.58
N LEU A 184 3.14 21.38 3.68
CA LEU A 184 3.77 20.05 3.60
C LEU A 184 5.26 20.13 3.29
N SER A 185 5.68 21.07 2.44
CA SER A 185 7.07 21.24 2.04
C SER A 185 7.37 22.68 1.64
N HIS A 186 8.58 23.16 1.94
CA HIS A 186 9.08 24.44 1.40
C HIS A 186 9.22 24.43 -0.14
N GLN A 187 9.20 23.25 -0.76
CA GLN A 187 9.27 23.06 -2.21
C GLN A 187 7.88 22.83 -2.85
N ALA A 188 6.79 22.88 -2.07
CA ALA A 188 5.45 22.70 -2.62
C ALA A 188 5.08 23.91 -3.50
N THR A 189 5.14 23.73 -4.82
CA THR A 189 4.73 24.76 -5.78
C THR A 189 3.21 24.88 -5.82
N HIS A 190 2.70 25.96 -6.40
CA HIS A 190 1.27 26.16 -6.55
C HIS A 190 0.63 25.06 -7.41
N GLU A 191 1.32 24.60 -8.45
CA GLU A 191 0.89 23.52 -9.34
C GLU A 191 0.85 22.18 -8.60
N ALA A 192 1.81 21.92 -7.71
CA ALA A 192 1.83 20.72 -6.89
C ALA A 192 0.60 20.66 -5.97
N VAL A 193 0.31 21.76 -5.27
CA VAL A 193 -0.84 21.84 -4.37
C VAL A 193 -2.15 21.79 -5.15
N HIS A 194 -2.23 22.45 -6.31
CA HIS A 194 -3.42 22.43 -7.16
C HIS A 194 -3.75 21.00 -7.66
N LEU A 195 -2.74 20.25 -8.11
CA LEU A 195 -2.90 18.84 -8.45
C LEU A 195 -3.37 18.04 -7.23
N LEU A 196 -2.74 18.26 -6.07
CA LEU A 196 -3.07 17.55 -4.85
C LEU A 196 -4.51 17.83 -4.37
N THR A 197 -5.01 19.06 -4.47
CA THR A 197 -6.41 19.40 -4.17
C THR A 197 -7.40 18.81 -5.17
N SER A 198 -6.96 18.55 -6.40
CA SER A 198 -7.79 17.90 -7.43
C SER A 198 -7.85 16.37 -7.25
N LEU A 199 -6.79 15.78 -6.67
CA LEU A 199 -6.73 14.35 -6.29
C LEU A 199 -7.49 14.06 -4.99
N LEU A 200 -7.40 14.96 -4.00
CA LEU A 200 -8.01 14.81 -2.67
C LEU A 200 -9.38 15.48 -2.58
N VAL A 201 -10.38 14.90 -3.26
CA VAL A 201 -11.77 15.38 -3.28
C VAL A 201 -12.70 14.33 -2.66
N PHE A 202 -13.69 14.78 -1.86
CA PHE A 202 -14.68 13.91 -1.23
C PHE A 202 -15.57 13.19 -2.23
N ASP A 203 -16.20 13.93 -3.15
CA ASP A 203 -17.04 13.35 -4.20
C ASP A 203 -16.15 12.62 -5.23
N PRO A 204 -16.24 11.28 -5.35
CA PRO A 204 -15.44 10.55 -6.33
C PRO A 204 -15.74 10.96 -7.77
N ASP A 205 -16.94 11.48 -8.06
CA ASP A 205 -17.34 11.91 -9.40
C ASP A 205 -16.73 13.27 -9.78
N LYS A 206 -16.26 14.05 -8.80
CA LYS A 206 -15.59 15.35 -9.00
C LYS A 206 -14.07 15.26 -8.90
N ARG A 207 -13.54 14.10 -8.50
CA ARG A 207 -12.11 13.84 -8.38
C ARG A 207 -11.51 13.83 -9.79
N ILE A 208 -10.33 14.43 -9.96
CA ILE A 208 -9.66 14.49 -11.27
C ILE A 208 -9.49 13.09 -11.88
N SER A 209 -9.70 12.95 -13.18
CA SER A 209 -9.43 11.69 -13.88
C SER A 209 -7.92 11.43 -13.95
N VAL A 210 -7.51 10.19 -14.23
CA VAL A 210 -6.08 9.87 -14.40
C VAL A 210 -5.53 10.57 -15.64
N GLU A 211 -6.34 10.65 -16.69
CA GLU A 211 -6.04 11.30 -17.95
C GLU A 211 -5.79 12.81 -17.74
N ASP A 212 -6.69 13.48 -17.02
CA ASP A 212 -6.55 14.91 -16.71
C ASP A 212 -5.39 15.16 -15.73
N ALA A 213 -5.14 14.26 -14.78
CA ALA A 213 -4.01 14.35 -13.88
C ALA A 213 -2.68 14.24 -14.64
N LEU A 214 -2.56 13.30 -15.59
CA LEU A 214 -1.38 13.13 -16.43
C LEU A 214 -1.16 14.30 -17.41
N ALA A 215 -2.22 15.04 -17.75
CA ALA A 215 -2.15 16.27 -18.54
C ALA A 215 -1.89 17.53 -17.69
N HIS A 216 -1.84 17.40 -16.36
CA HIS A 216 -1.66 18.54 -15.47
C HIS A 216 -0.25 19.15 -15.61
N PRO A 217 -0.10 20.50 -15.63
CA PRO A 217 1.19 21.17 -15.82
C PRO A 217 2.30 20.72 -14.86
N TYR A 218 1.94 20.37 -13.62
CA TYR A 218 2.88 19.83 -12.63
C TYR A 218 3.62 18.56 -13.11
N LEU A 219 2.97 17.71 -13.91
CA LEU A 219 3.56 16.44 -14.38
C LEU A 219 4.20 16.55 -15.76
N GLU A 220 4.07 17.67 -16.47
CA GLU A 220 4.52 17.82 -17.86
C GLU A 220 6.03 17.54 -18.00
N GLU A 221 6.86 18.15 -17.15
CA GLU A 221 8.32 17.94 -17.21
C GLU A 221 8.69 16.48 -16.88
N GLY A 222 8.09 15.90 -15.84
CA GLY A 222 8.35 14.53 -15.41
C GLY A 222 7.94 13.52 -16.49
N ARG A 223 6.79 13.75 -17.11
CA ARG A 223 6.25 12.95 -18.22
C ARG A 223 7.18 13.02 -19.45
N MET A 224 7.65 14.21 -19.82
CA MET A 224 8.61 14.36 -20.91
C MET A 224 9.94 13.67 -20.62
N ARG A 225 10.46 13.76 -19.39
CA ARG A 225 11.67 13.04 -18.97
C ARG A 225 11.50 11.52 -19.03
N PHE A 226 10.35 11.00 -18.61
CA PHE A 226 10.06 9.58 -18.73
C PHE A 226 10.13 9.12 -20.19
N HIS A 227 9.52 9.88 -21.11
CA HIS A 227 9.56 9.56 -22.55
C HIS A 227 10.90 9.80 -23.23
N SER A 228 11.77 10.65 -22.67
CA SER A 228 13.08 10.95 -23.24
C SER A 228 14.13 9.88 -22.93
N CYS A 229 14.02 9.14 -21.83
CA CYS A 229 15.05 8.16 -21.46
C CYS A 229 14.61 6.89 -20.74
N MET A 230 13.38 6.79 -20.21
CA MET A 230 12.97 5.65 -19.36
C MET A 230 11.90 4.75 -19.97
N CYS A 231 11.08 5.27 -20.89
CA CYS A 231 10.00 4.51 -21.48
C CYS A 231 10.49 3.48 -22.51
N THR A 232 9.69 2.44 -22.72
CA THR A 232 9.86 1.44 -23.80
C THR A 232 9.15 1.81 -25.11
N CYS A 233 8.24 2.79 -25.08
CA CYS A 233 7.44 3.19 -26.24
C CYS A 233 8.16 4.18 -27.18
N CYS A 234 9.20 4.86 -26.72
CA CYS A 234 10.06 5.73 -27.53
C CYS A 234 11.43 5.08 -27.72
N TYR A 235 12.08 5.32 -28.85
CA TYR A 235 13.37 4.72 -29.19
C TYR A 235 14.35 5.75 -29.75
N THR A 236 15.65 5.46 -29.63
CA THR A 236 16.70 6.29 -30.22
C THR A 236 17.20 5.61 -31.49
N THR A 237 17.23 6.35 -32.60
CA THR A 237 17.77 5.84 -33.87
C THR A 237 19.29 5.72 -33.81
N PRO A 238 19.92 4.96 -34.73
CA PRO A 238 21.38 4.90 -34.85
C PRO A 238 22.04 6.26 -35.11
N SER A 239 21.31 7.22 -35.66
CA SER A 239 21.75 8.61 -35.85
C SER A 239 21.63 9.47 -34.59
N ASN A 240 21.40 8.85 -33.43
CA ASN A 240 21.23 9.49 -32.12
C ASN A 240 20.02 10.45 -32.01
N ASN A 241 18.98 10.24 -32.81
CA ASN A 241 17.74 11.01 -32.72
C ASN A 241 16.68 10.21 -31.94
N ARG A 242 16.06 10.83 -30.93
CA ARG A 242 14.95 10.21 -30.18
C ARG A 242 13.66 10.35 -30.99
N VAL A 243 13.00 9.22 -31.27
CA VAL A 243 11.66 9.16 -31.87
C VAL A 243 10.64 8.93 -30.76
N PHE A 244 9.71 9.86 -30.63
CA PHE A 244 8.65 9.81 -29.62
C PHE A 244 7.41 9.08 -30.17
N THR A 245 6.73 8.33 -29.31
CA THR A 245 5.41 7.75 -29.62
C THR A 245 4.36 8.85 -29.82
N ASN A 246 3.33 8.56 -30.62
CA ASN A 246 2.19 9.47 -30.81
C ASN A 246 1.22 9.47 -29.62
N SER A 247 1.25 8.42 -28.80
CA SER A 247 0.46 8.32 -27.57
C SER A 247 1.38 8.03 -26.39
N PHE A 248 1.52 9.03 -25.52
CA PHE A 248 2.33 8.96 -24.30
C PHE A 248 1.68 8.08 -23.22
N ASP A 249 0.35 8.04 -23.18
CA ASP A 249 -0.42 7.23 -22.22
C ASP A 249 -1.27 6.19 -22.99
N PRO A 250 -0.70 5.04 -23.38
CA PRO A 250 -1.47 4.01 -24.05
C PRO A 250 -2.47 3.36 -23.09
N VAL A 251 -3.71 3.19 -23.55
CA VAL A 251 -4.74 2.40 -22.85
C VAL A 251 -4.60 0.94 -23.26
N HIS A 252 -4.77 0.03 -22.30
CA HIS A 252 -4.75 -1.40 -22.60
C HIS A 252 -5.93 -1.78 -23.50
N GLU A 253 -5.66 -2.42 -24.65
CA GLU A 253 -6.68 -2.71 -25.67
C GLU A 253 -7.79 -3.67 -25.19
N GLN A 254 -7.42 -4.62 -24.32
CA GLN A 254 -8.34 -5.61 -23.78
C GLN A 254 -8.61 -5.33 -22.29
N PRO A 255 -9.81 -4.91 -21.89
CA PRO A 255 -10.12 -4.77 -20.47
C PRO A 255 -9.99 -6.14 -19.78
N PHE A 256 -9.59 -6.12 -18.50
CA PHE A 256 -9.55 -7.33 -17.70
C PHE A 256 -10.94 -7.96 -17.61
N ASP A 257 -11.06 -9.26 -17.88
CA ASP A 257 -12.35 -9.97 -17.79
C ASP A 257 -12.63 -10.38 -16.33
N PRO A 258 -13.60 -9.75 -15.65
CA PRO A 258 -13.94 -10.08 -14.26
C PRO A 258 -14.60 -11.47 -14.13
N LYS A 259 -15.04 -12.10 -15.23
CA LYS A 259 -15.57 -13.46 -15.19
C LYS A 259 -14.51 -14.46 -14.75
N TRP A 260 -13.24 -14.22 -15.11
CA TRP A 260 -12.13 -15.09 -14.74
C TRP A 260 -12.06 -15.29 -13.21
N GLU A 261 -12.12 -14.21 -12.44
CA GLU A 261 -12.09 -14.26 -10.97
C GLU A 261 -13.36 -14.93 -10.39
N LYS A 262 -14.54 -14.63 -10.96
CA LYS A 262 -15.80 -15.25 -10.55
C LYS A 262 -15.84 -16.76 -10.81
N GLU A 263 -15.19 -17.22 -11.88
CA GLU A 263 -15.07 -18.65 -12.17
C GLU A 263 -14.09 -19.32 -11.21
N LEU A 264 -12.92 -18.73 -10.96
CA LEU A 264 -11.93 -19.26 -10.03
C LEU A 264 -12.50 -19.42 -8.60
N SER A 265 -13.28 -18.46 -8.13
CA SER A 265 -13.88 -18.49 -6.78
C SER A 265 -14.99 -19.54 -6.60
N ARG A 266 -15.54 -20.07 -7.71
CA ARG A 266 -16.56 -21.13 -7.69
C ARG A 266 -16.00 -22.54 -7.88
N MET A 267 -14.71 -22.64 -8.20
CA MET A 267 -14.03 -23.91 -8.45
C MET A 267 -13.67 -24.63 -7.15
N SER A 268 -13.59 -25.96 -7.22
CA SER A 268 -12.97 -26.74 -6.14
C SER A 268 -11.48 -26.40 -6.07
N MET A 269 -10.85 -26.63 -4.91
CA MET A 269 -9.40 -26.47 -4.77
C MET A 269 -8.60 -27.32 -5.77
N PHE A 270 -9.11 -28.49 -6.14
CA PHE A 270 -8.48 -29.38 -7.11
C PHE A 270 -8.55 -28.78 -8.53
N ASP A 271 -9.73 -28.33 -8.95
CA ASP A 271 -9.93 -27.72 -10.28
C ASP A 271 -9.19 -26.39 -10.40
N LEU A 272 -9.15 -25.60 -9.32
CA LEU A 272 -8.40 -24.36 -9.25
C LEU A 272 -6.90 -24.63 -9.46
N ARG A 273 -6.34 -25.64 -8.78
CA ARG A 273 -4.94 -26.05 -8.94
C ARG A 273 -4.67 -26.48 -10.39
N ASP A 274 -5.53 -27.31 -10.97
CA ASP A 274 -5.36 -27.77 -12.36
C ASP A 274 -5.44 -26.62 -13.36
N ARG A 275 -6.42 -25.70 -13.20
CA ARG A 275 -6.58 -24.51 -14.05
C ARG A 275 -5.38 -23.58 -13.96
N LEU A 276 -4.86 -23.32 -12.75
CA LEU A 276 -3.65 -22.51 -12.57
C LEU A 276 -2.42 -23.20 -13.17
N TYR A 277 -2.28 -24.52 -12.98
CA TYR A 277 -1.19 -25.29 -13.55
C TYR A 277 -1.20 -25.22 -15.09
N LYS A 278 -2.35 -25.48 -15.72
CA LYS A 278 -2.53 -25.35 -17.18
C LYS A 278 -2.23 -23.93 -17.65
N TYR A 279 -2.75 -22.92 -16.97
CA TYR A 279 -2.49 -21.52 -17.32
C TYR A 279 -1.00 -21.17 -17.34
N VAL A 280 -0.22 -21.69 -16.38
CA VAL A 280 1.23 -21.48 -16.34
C VAL A 280 1.94 -22.29 -17.43
N THR A 281 1.63 -23.57 -17.60
CA THR A 281 2.31 -24.45 -18.56
C THR A 281 2.03 -24.06 -20.01
N GLU A 282 0.80 -23.63 -20.33
CA GLU A 282 0.40 -23.18 -21.67
C GLU A 282 0.97 -21.80 -22.03
N ARG A 283 1.26 -20.95 -21.04
CA ARG A 283 1.91 -19.64 -21.27
C ARG A 283 3.43 -19.72 -21.36
N THR A 284 4.05 -20.74 -20.79
CA THR A 284 5.51 -20.90 -20.80
C THR A 284 6.13 -20.83 -22.21
N PRO A 285 5.55 -21.44 -23.27
CA PRO A 285 6.06 -21.32 -24.63
C PRO A 285 6.01 -19.89 -25.20
N LEU A 286 5.12 -19.01 -24.70
CA LEU A 286 4.94 -17.65 -25.21
C LEU A 286 6.02 -16.67 -24.76
N PHE A 287 6.72 -16.97 -23.64
CA PHE A 287 7.70 -16.07 -23.02
C PHE A 287 9.15 -16.58 -23.15
N GLY A 288 9.39 -17.63 -23.95
CA GLY A 288 10.73 -18.15 -24.22
C GLY A 288 11.27 -19.10 -23.15
N VAL A 289 12.59 -19.09 -22.92
CA VAL A 289 13.23 -19.94 -21.91
C VAL A 289 12.80 -19.46 -20.52
N PRO A 290 12.22 -20.32 -19.66
CA PRO A 290 11.93 -19.96 -18.28
C PRO A 290 13.17 -19.37 -17.61
N LEU A 291 12.99 -18.42 -16.68
CA LEU A 291 14.07 -18.05 -15.77
C LEU A 291 14.42 -19.27 -14.93
N CYS A 292 15.36 -20.08 -15.41
CA CYS A 292 15.87 -21.22 -14.68
C CYS A 292 16.73 -20.68 -13.55
N ILE A 293 16.29 -20.94 -12.32
CA ILE A 293 17.17 -20.81 -11.17
C ILE A 293 18.37 -21.71 -11.44
N ASN A 294 19.58 -21.14 -11.46
CA ASN A 294 20.79 -21.94 -11.57
C ASN A 294 21.10 -22.56 -10.19
N PRO A 295 20.81 -23.87 -9.98
CA PRO A 295 21.02 -24.49 -8.68
C PRO A 295 22.49 -24.56 -8.29
N ASN A 296 23.39 -24.42 -9.26
CA ASN A 296 24.83 -24.41 -9.05
C ASN A 296 25.36 -23.02 -8.67
N SER A 297 24.56 -21.96 -8.82
CA SER A 297 24.97 -20.59 -8.48
C SER A 297 25.21 -20.42 -6.98
N ALA A 298 26.20 -19.61 -6.63
CA ALA A 298 26.49 -19.28 -5.24
C ALA A 298 25.29 -18.58 -4.56
N ALA A 299 24.56 -17.73 -5.30
CA ALA A 299 23.36 -17.06 -4.82
C ALA A 299 22.25 -18.07 -4.43
N TYR A 300 21.99 -19.08 -5.27
CA TYR A 300 21.02 -20.13 -4.93
C TYR A 300 21.49 -21.00 -3.77
N LYS A 301 22.76 -21.42 -3.74
CA LYS A 301 23.30 -22.21 -2.63
C LYS A 301 23.20 -21.47 -1.30
N ASN A 302 23.51 -20.18 -1.28
CA ASN A 302 23.39 -19.32 -0.11
C ASN A 302 21.94 -19.15 0.33
N PHE A 303 21.01 -18.94 -0.61
CA PHE A 303 19.57 -18.85 -0.32
C PHE A 303 19.03 -20.17 0.23
N ALA A 304 19.35 -21.30 -0.40
CA ALA A 304 18.91 -22.63 0.02
C ALA A 304 19.51 -23.04 1.38
N SER A 305 20.72 -22.59 1.69
CA SER A 305 21.34 -22.78 3.01
C SER A 305 20.94 -21.71 4.04
N SER A 306 20.18 -20.68 3.63
CA SER A 306 19.80 -19.59 4.51
C SER A 306 18.66 -20.05 5.42
N SER A 307 18.97 -20.34 6.67
CA SER A 307 17.97 -20.52 7.72
C SER A 307 17.49 -19.14 8.21
N VAL A 308 16.62 -18.48 7.45
CA VAL A 308 16.03 -17.20 7.85
C VAL A 308 15.04 -17.38 9.01
N ALA A 309 14.50 -18.59 9.21
CA ALA A 309 13.72 -18.95 10.38
C ALA A 309 14.46 -20.02 11.18
N GLN A 310 14.55 -19.85 12.50
CA GLN A 310 15.00 -20.93 13.38
C GLN A 310 13.96 -22.07 13.30
N PRO A 311 14.37 -23.35 13.35
CA PRO A 311 13.44 -24.48 13.30
C PRO A 311 12.33 -24.41 14.36
N SER A 312 12.56 -23.69 15.45
CA SER A 312 11.60 -23.42 16.53
C SER A 312 10.51 -22.38 16.19
N GLU A 313 10.68 -21.61 15.11
CA GLU A 313 9.76 -20.55 14.66
C GLU A 313 8.91 -20.98 13.46
N LEU A 314 9.18 -22.16 12.90
CA LEU A 314 8.37 -22.73 11.84
C LEU A 314 7.11 -23.36 12.46
N PRO A 315 5.88 -22.95 12.05
CA PRO A 315 4.69 -23.69 12.45
C PRO A 315 4.84 -25.15 11.99
N PRO A 316 4.33 -26.14 12.76
CA PRO A 316 4.38 -27.53 12.32
C PRO A 316 3.73 -27.62 10.93
N SER A 317 4.51 -28.06 9.95
CA SER A 317 4.04 -28.21 8.56
C SER A 317 2.73 -29.00 8.58
N PRO A 318 1.61 -28.48 8.05
CA PRO A 318 0.33 -29.17 8.15
C PRO A 318 0.27 -30.50 7.41
N ASN A 319 1.26 -30.86 6.59
CA ASN A 319 1.40 -32.20 6.02
C ASN A 319 2.86 -32.47 5.62
N ALA A 320 3.35 -33.67 5.91
CA ALA A 320 4.47 -34.25 5.19
C ALA A 320 3.96 -34.62 3.79
N TRP A 321 4.56 -34.07 2.75
CA TRP A 321 4.30 -34.51 1.39
C TRP A 321 5.23 -35.69 1.14
N ASP A 322 4.66 -36.89 1.08
CA ASP A 322 5.33 -38.08 0.54
C ASP A 322 5.53 -37.95 -0.98
#